data_AF-A0A2Z3IDW4-F1
#
_entry.id   AF-A0A2Z3IDW4-F1
#
_cell.length_a   1.000
_cell.length_b   1.000
_cell.length_c   1.000
_cell.angle_alpha   90.00
_cell.angle_beta   90.00
_cell.angle_gamma   90.00
#
_symmetry.space_group_name_H-M   'P 1'
#
loop_
_entity.id
_entity.type
_entity.pdbx_description
1 polymer ?
#
loop_
_entity_poly.entity_id
_entity_poly.type
_entity_poly.pdbx_seq_one_letter_code
_entity_poly.pdbx_strand_id
1 'polypeptide(L)'
;MPAKPHVLVAAVALVFWSPTLLAATPEETRCLSLIEATKSAEQEARGQHAIYQQDKTEAHRCAYLRKALVHFDTMKKMGKACMAFQPELAKQVISTANRSAPNIRKESGCRFPR
;
A
#
# COMPACT_ATOMS: atom_id res chain seq x y z
N MET A 1 38.35 -38.33 -21.52
CA MET A 1 38.57 -37.99 -20.09
C MET A 1 39.98 -37.45 -19.98
N PRO A 2 40.15 -36.18 -19.56
CA PRO A 2 40.26 -35.88 -18.14
C PRO A 2 39.28 -34.78 -17.69
N ALA A 3 39.28 -34.54 -16.38
CA ALA A 3 38.17 -34.05 -15.58
C ALA A 3 37.96 -32.53 -15.56
N LYS A 4 36.66 -32.15 -15.49
CA LYS A 4 36.03 -31.01 -14.79
C LYS A 4 36.69 -29.61 -14.85
N PRO A 5 35.88 -28.59 -15.20
CA PRO A 5 35.88 -27.35 -14.43
C PRO A 5 34.48 -26.84 -14.05
N HIS A 6 33.42 -27.65 -14.10
CA HIS A 6 32.06 -27.18 -13.81
C HIS A 6 31.62 -27.28 -12.34
N VAL A 7 32.55 -27.57 -11.42
CA VAL A 7 32.25 -27.63 -9.96
C VAL A 7 32.10 -26.22 -9.34
N LEU A 8 32.35 -25.15 -10.08
CA LEU A 8 32.28 -23.77 -9.57
C LEU A 8 30.90 -23.09 -9.69
N VAL A 9 29.91 -23.73 -10.35
CA VAL A 9 28.56 -23.13 -10.48
C VAL A 9 27.61 -23.58 -9.35
N ALA A 10 27.97 -24.62 -8.60
CA ALA A 10 27.08 -25.17 -7.56
C ALA A 10 27.18 -24.47 -6.19
N ALA A 11 28.19 -23.64 -5.95
CA ALA A 11 28.38 -23.01 -4.63
C ALA A 11 27.63 -21.67 -4.44
N VAL A 12 27.20 -21.02 -5.53
CA VAL A 12 26.45 -19.75 -5.45
C VAL A 12 24.94 -19.98 -5.30
N ALA A 13 24.46 -21.20 -5.55
CA ALA A 13 23.04 -21.56 -5.42
C ALA A 13 22.62 -21.92 -3.98
N LEU A 14 23.55 -22.17 -3.05
CA LEU A 14 23.26 -22.73 -1.73
C LEU A 14 23.22 -21.73 -0.56
N VAL A 15 23.41 -20.42 -0.82
CA VAL A 15 23.47 -19.39 0.25
C VAL A 15 22.22 -18.51 0.32
N PHE A 16 21.31 -18.56 -0.66
CA PHE A 16 20.13 -17.68 -0.69
C PHE A 16 18.79 -18.40 -0.52
N TRP A 17 18.81 -19.69 -0.18
CA TRP A 17 17.62 -20.51 0.12
C TRP A 17 17.72 -21.13 1.51
N SER A 18 18.16 -20.34 2.49
CA SER A 18 17.68 -20.55 3.84
C SER A 18 16.36 -19.80 3.95
N PRO A 19 15.19 -20.47 3.89
CA PRO A 19 14.00 -19.91 4.47
C PRO A 19 14.25 -19.98 5.97
N THR A 20 15.03 -19.04 6.49
CA THR A 20 14.75 -18.57 7.83
C THR A 20 13.32 -18.07 7.73
N LEU A 21 12.39 -18.98 8.03
CA LEU A 21 11.07 -18.72 8.58
C LEU A 21 11.32 -17.94 9.89
N LEU A 22 11.89 -16.74 9.76
CA LEU A 22 11.65 -15.66 10.67
C LEU A 22 10.15 -15.49 10.54
N ALA A 23 9.42 -16.11 11.47
CA ALA A 23 8.01 -15.85 11.63
C ALA A 23 7.89 -14.32 11.58
N ALA A 24 7.26 -13.81 10.51
CA ALA A 24 7.11 -12.38 10.30
C ALA A 24 6.61 -11.82 11.64
N THR A 25 7.37 -10.88 12.20
CA THR A 25 7.01 -10.36 13.52
C THR A 25 5.55 -9.90 13.48
N PRO A 26 4.80 -9.91 14.60
CA PRO A 26 3.40 -9.47 14.58
C PRO A 26 3.21 -8.10 13.91
N GLU A 27 4.21 -7.21 14.05
CA GLU A 27 4.25 -5.90 13.37
C GLU A 27 4.53 -5.99 11.86
N GLU A 28 5.39 -6.90 11.42
CA GLU A 28 5.63 -7.15 9.99
C GLU A 28 4.40 -7.74 9.29
N THR A 29 3.74 -8.70 9.93
CA THR A 29 2.46 -9.27 9.44
C THR A 29 1.38 -8.17 9.35
N ARG A 30 1.34 -7.27 10.33
CA ARG A 30 0.43 -6.12 10.34
C ARG A 30 0.76 -5.13 9.23
N CYS A 31 2.03 -4.84 8.97
CA CYS A 31 2.46 -3.99 7.87
C CYS A 31 2.06 -4.61 6.52
N LEU A 32 2.34 -5.90 6.29
CA LEU A 32 2.02 -6.61 5.05
C LEU A 32 0.51 -6.66 4.77
N SER A 33 -0.30 -6.98 5.78
CA SER A 33 -1.77 -6.97 5.64
C SER A 33 -2.32 -5.58 5.34
N LEU A 34 -1.73 -4.52 5.92
CA LEU A 34 -2.11 -3.14 5.62
C LEU A 34 -1.64 -2.67 4.24
N ILE A 35 -0.53 -3.22 3.71
CA ILE A 35 -0.12 -2.99 2.32
C ILE A 35 -1.18 -3.56 1.38
N GLU A 36 -1.65 -4.78 1.62
CA GLU A 36 -2.71 -5.40 0.81
C GLU A 36 -4.03 -4.63 0.91
N ALA A 37 -4.44 -4.25 2.13
CA ALA A 37 -5.62 -3.42 2.34
C ALA A 37 -5.52 -2.06 1.62
N THR A 38 -4.32 -1.46 1.59
CA THR A 38 -4.08 -0.18 0.89
C THR A 38 -4.23 -0.34 -0.62
N LYS A 39 -3.71 -1.43 -1.20
CA LYS A 39 -3.86 -1.76 -2.63
C LYS A 39 -5.33 -1.99 -3.00
N SER A 40 -6.06 -2.72 -2.18
CA SER A 40 -7.50 -2.95 -2.39
C SER A 40 -8.28 -1.63 -2.35
N ALA A 41 -8.05 -0.79 -1.34
CA ALA A 41 -8.68 0.53 -1.25
C ALA A 41 -8.31 1.46 -2.42
N GLU A 42 -7.08 1.36 -2.92
CA GLU A 42 -6.65 2.10 -4.12
C GLU A 42 -7.42 1.65 -5.36
N GLN A 43 -7.55 0.34 -5.57
CA GLN A 43 -8.29 -0.21 -6.70
C GLN A 43 -9.76 0.21 -6.67
N GLU A 44 -10.40 0.20 -5.50
CA GLU A 44 -11.77 0.69 -5.35
C GLU A 44 -11.90 2.18 -5.69
N ALA A 45 -10.96 3.01 -5.25
CA ALA A 45 -10.93 4.43 -5.57
C ALA A 45 -10.73 4.66 -7.08
N ARG A 46 -9.83 3.91 -7.71
CA ARG A 46 -9.63 3.94 -9.17
C ARG A 46 -10.87 3.50 -9.94
N GLY A 47 -11.57 2.46 -9.48
CA GLY A 47 -12.82 2.00 -10.07
C GLY A 47 -13.90 3.07 -10.05
N GLN A 48 -14.10 3.74 -8.90
CA GLN A 48 -15.05 4.86 -8.81
C GLN A 48 -14.61 6.09 -9.61
N HIS A 49 -13.29 6.34 -9.70
CA HIS A 49 -12.77 7.40 -10.55
C HIS A 49 -13.10 7.14 -12.03
N ALA A 50 -12.97 5.90 -12.50
CA ALA A 50 -13.32 5.53 -13.87
C ALA A 50 -14.81 5.77 -14.15
N ILE A 51 -15.70 5.40 -13.22
CA ILE A 51 -17.15 5.67 -13.34
C ILE A 51 -17.41 7.18 -13.40
N TYR A 52 -16.77 7.96 -12.52
CA TYR A 52 -16.88 9.42 -12.56
C TYR A 52 -16.36 10.01 -13.88
N GLN A 53 -15.29 9.47 -14.47
CA GLN A 53 -14.80 9.97 -15.76
C GLN A 53 -15.77 9.69 -16.92
N GLN A 54 -16.61 8.65 -16.81
CA GLN A 54 -17.60 8.30 -17.81
C GLN A 54 -18.85 9.19 -17.73
N ASP A 55 -19.41 9.37 -16.53
CA ASP A 55 -20.72 10.02 -16.33
C ASP A 55 -20.62 11.44 -15.73
N LYS A 56 -19.48 11.81 -15.15
CA LYS A 56 -19.14 13.15 -14.59
C LYS A 56 -20.18 13.76 -13.65
N THR A 57 -21.10 12.97 -13.11
CA THR A 57 -22.10 13.45 -12.16
C THR A 57 -21.50 13.70 -10.78
N GLU A 58 -22.12 14.61 -10.03
CA GLU A 58 -21.68 14.93 -8.67
C GLU A 58 -21.79 13.72 -7.73
N ALA A 59 -22.81 12.86 -7.91
CA ALA A 59 -22.96 11.64 -7.15
C ALA A 59 -21.75 10.71 -7.31
N HIS A 60 -21.28 10.50 -8.55
CA HIS A 60 -20.09 9.69 -8.82
C HIS A 60 -18.81 10.38 -8.35
N ARG A 61 -18.71 11.71 -8.47
CA ARG A 61 -17.59 12.47 -7.87
C ARG A 61 -17.49 12.21 -6.37
N CYS A 62 -18.61 12.31 -5.64
CA CYS A 62 -18.64 12.09 -4.21
C CYS A 62 -18.39 10.62 -3.83
N ALA A 63 -18.87 9.66 -4.63
CA ALA A 63 -18.56 8.24 -4.44
C ALA A 63 -17.05 7.96 -4.59
N TYR A 64 -16.42 8.52 -5.63
CA TYR A 64 -14.97 8.48 -5.81
C TYR A 64 -14.22 9.09 -4.62
N LEU A 65 -14.55 10.32 -4.23
CA LEU A 65 -13.87 11.00 -3.13
C LEU A 65 -14.02 10.25 -1.80
N ARG A 66 -15.17 9.60 -1.56
CA ARG A 66 -15.36 8.73 -0.39
C ARG A 66 -14.40 7.54 -0.41
N LYS A 67 -14.23 6.86 -1.55
CA LYS A 67 -13.25 5.77 -1.67
C LYS A 67 -11.80 6.26 -1.59
N ALA A 68 -11.50 7.43 -2.14
CA ALA A 68 -10.20 8.07 -2.00
C ALA A 68 -9.86 8.36 -0.52
N LEU A 69 -10.82 8.85 0.27
CA LEU A 69 -10.62 9.06 1.71
C LEU A 69 -10.29 7.76 2.44
N VAL A 70 -11.01 6.66 2.14
CA VAL A 70 -10.71 5.34 2.71
C VAL A 70 -9.29 4.91 2.35
N HIS A 71 -8.85 5.12 1.11
CA HIS A 71 -7.49 4.85 0.69
C HIS A 71 -6.45 5.67 1.48
N PHE A 72 -6.65 7.00 1.63
CA PHE A 72 -5.74 7.84 2.43
C PHE A 72 -5.70 7.43 3.92
N ASP A 73 -6.84 7.11 4.52
CA ASP A 73 -6.91 6.64 5.90
C ASP A 73 -6.18 5.29 6.07
N THR A 74 -6.27 4.42 5.08
CA THR A 74 -5.57 3.11 5.07
C THR A 74 -4.07 3.27 4.86
N MET A 75 -3.64 4.17 3.96
CA MET A 75 -2.23 4.55 3.80
C MET A 75 -1.63 5.08 5.11
N LYS A 76 -2.37 5.91 5.85
CA LYS A 76 -1.91 6.40 7.15
C LYS A 76 -1.73 5.27 8.16
N LYS A 77 -2.64 4.29 8.20
CA LYS A 77 -2.51 3.10 9.08
C LYS A 77 -1.33 2.23 8.65
N MET A 78 -1.17 2.00 7.35
CA MET A 78 -0.03 1.27 6.79
C MET A 78 1.29 1.93 7.15
N GLY A 79 1.44 3.24 6.91
CA GLY A 79 2.65 3.97 7.26
C GLY A 79 2.99 3.86 8.76
N LYS A 80 1.98 3.89 9.66
CA LYS A 80 2.22 3.70 11.09
C LYS A 80 2.71 2.29 11.42
N ALA A 81 2.11 1.25 10.84
CA ALA A 81 2.50 -0.14 11.06
C ALA A 81 3.88 -0.46 10.47
N CYS A 82 4.21 0.14 9.33
CA CYS A 82 5.48 -0.10 8.63
C CYS A 82 6.64 0.80 9.13
N MET A 83 6.39 1.66 10.12
CA MET A 83 7.36 2.67 10.58
C MET A 83 8.66 2.09 11.14
N ALA A 84 8.59 0.91 11.78
CA ALA A 84 9.75 0.21 12.31
C ALA A 84 10.67 -0.35 11.22
N PHE A 85 10.16 -0.56 10.01
CA PHE A 85 10.89 -1.20 8.90
C PHE A 85 11.37 -0.19 7.86
N GLN A 86 10.55 0.83 7.57
CA GLN A 86 10.79 1.82 6.52
C GLN A 86 10.41 3.24 7.01
N PRO A 87 11.17 3.83 7.94
CA PRO A 87 10.75 5.04 8.68
C PRO A 87 10.57 6.27 7.78
N GLU A 88 11.46 6.49 6.81
CA GLU A 88 11.35 7.66 5.92
C GLU A 88 10.17 7.54 4.95
N LEU A 89 9.98 6.36 4.35
CA LEU A 89 8.82 6.10 3.49
C LEU A 89 7.51 6.17 4.30
N ALA A 90 7.48 5.59 5.49
CA ALA A 90 6.34 5.65 6.40
C ALA A 90 5.96 7.10 6.74
N LYS A 91 6.94 7.95 7.07
CA LYS A 91 6.70 9.39 7.33
C LYS A 91 6.14 10.09 6.11
N GLN A 92 6.68 9.84 4.91
CA GLN A 92 6.18 10.42 3.66
C GLN A 92 4.73 10.01 3.39
N VAL A 93 4.41 8.72 3.51
CA VAL A 93 3.05 8.19 3.31
C VAL A 93 2.07 8.81 4.31
N ILE A 94 2.43 8.87 5.59
CA ILE A 94 1.59 9.49 6.63
C ILE A 94 1.39 10.99 6.35
N SER A 95 2.45 11.70 5.96
CA SER A 95 2.40 13.12 5.62
C SER A 95 1.45 13.38 4.45
N THR A 96 1.55 12.59 3.39
CA THR A 96 0.66 12.66 2.24
C THR A 96 -0.79 12.42 2.64
N ALA A 97 -1.07 11.37 3.42
CA ALA A 97 -2.42 11.09 3.90
C ALA A 97 -2.99 12.23 4.79
N ASN A 98 -2.17 12.78 5.69
CA ASN A 98 -2.55 13.90 6.55
C ASN A 98 -2.78 15.21 5.79
N ARG A 99 -2.17 15.38 4.61
CA ARG A 99 -2.39 16.55 3.75
C ARG A 99 -3.63 16.38 2.90
N SER A 100 -3.77 15.24 2.23
CA SER A 100 -4.83 15.01 1.23
C SER A 100 -6.20 14.79 1.86
N ALA A 101 -6.30 13.97 2.92
CA ALA A 101 -7.61 13.61 3.47
C ALA A 101 -8.39 14.81 4.05
N PRO A 102 -7.77 15.74 4.81
CA PRO A 102 -8.47 16.93 5.28
C PRO A 102 -8.90 17.86 4.14
N ASN A 103 -8.06 18.04 3.11
CA ASN A 103 -8.40 18.89 1.96
C ASN A 103 -9.61 18.33 1.21
N ILE A 104 -9.64 17.01 0.96
CA ILE A 104 -10.82 16.37 0.35
C ILE A 104 -12.06 16.57 1.22
N ARG A 105 -11.97 16.41 2.55
CA ARG A 105 -13.11 16.61 3.45
C ARG A 105 -13.62 18.05 3.46
N LYS A 106 -12.73 19.04 3.39
CA LYS A 106 -13.08 20.47 3.44
C LYS A 106 -13.57 21.03 2.12
N GLU A 107 -12.90 20.67 1.02
CA GLU A 107 -13.06 21.35 -0.27
C GLU A 107 -14.00 20.61 -1.23
N SER A 108 -14.33 19.35 -0.96
CA SER A 108 -15.15 18.58 -1.90
C SER A 108 -16.63 18.95 -1.91
N GLY A 109 -17.19 19.53 -0.85
CA GLY A 109 -18.64 19.75 -0.71
C GLY A 109 -19.48 18.47 -0.53
N CYS A 110 -18.86 17.29 -0.51
CA CYS A 110 -19.55 16.01 -0.35
C CYS A 110 -19.83 15.69 1.13
N ARG A 111 -20.96 15.03 1.43
CA ARG A 111 -21.22 14.47 2.76
C ARG A 111 -20.48 13.15 2.98
N PHE A 112 -19.54 13.17 3.91
CA PHE A 112 -18.84 11.96 4.38
C PHE A 112 -19.39 11.52 5.74
N PRO A 113 -19.61 10.22 5.96
CA PRO A 113 -19.86 9.70 7.30
C PRO A 113 -18.65 10.04 8.20
N ARG A 114 -18.94 10.40 9.45
CA ARG A 114 -17.93 10.72 10.46
C ARG A 114 -17.19 9.47 10.90
#